data_AF-A0A961LMH2-F1
#
_entry.id   AF-A0A961LMH2-F1
#
_cell.length_a   1.000
_cell.length_b   1.000
_cell.length_c   1.000
_cell.angle_alpha   90.00
_cell.angle_beta   90.00
_cell.angle_gamma   90.00
#
_symmetry.space_group_name_H-M   'P 1'
#
loop_
_entity.id
_entity.type
_entity.pdbx_description
1 polymer ?
#
loop_
_entity_poly.entity_id
_entity_poly.type
_entity_poly.pdbx_seq_one_letter_code
_entity_poly.pdbx_strand_id
1 'polypeptide(L)'
;NVGALDLTGCSRQRLDGEDRAMAARMMRAYRALGCEPTWTCAPYQAGHRPQAGTDVAWGESNAVVFCNSVLGARTNRYGDFLDIACAISGRAPDYGLHRPENRRATFVFDLSAMPGALQAEASVWPVLGALYGRLAGERVGVITGVSSHPGEDALKAFGAAAASSGAVGLFHMAGVTPEAPDAETALGGARPGEMIRLDAKAFREARNALSTVTPDRRIDAVAIGSPHLSADELGMLETLIAGRRLAVPLYACTGRHSLAMLGGERRKALEALGVIVVADTCVVVTPILPETGNGVLMTNSGKFAHYAPGNTGYGVVFGSLADCVESAVTGRITFLPGVPWS
;
A
#
# COMPACT_ATOMS: atom_id res chain seq x y z
N ASN A 1 -2.17 7.96 10.65
CA ASN A 1 -3.21 8.69 9.90
C ASN A 1 -4.49 8.60 10.71
N VAL A 2 -4.98 9.71 11.28
CA VAL A 2 -6.27 9.74 12.00
C VAL A 2 -7.41 10.30 11.15
N GLY A 3 -7.15 10.59 9.87
CA GLY A 3 -8.15 11.05 8.93
C GLY A 3 -9.10 9.92 8.56
N ALA A 4 -10.38 10.10 8.88
CA ALA A 4 -11.47 9.23 8.45
C ALA A 4 -12.53 9.99 7.62
N LEU A 5 -12.27 11.26 7.33
CA LEU A 5 -13.14 12.14 6.56
C LEU A 5 -12.36 12.77 5.39
N ASP A 6 -13.02 12.84 4.25
CA ASP A 6 -12.57 13.51 3.04
C ASP A 6 -12.93 14.98 3.23
N LEU A 7 -11.93 15.78 3.58
CA LEU A 7 -12.09 17.21 3.78
C LEU A 7 -11.99 18.00 2.47
N THR A 8 -11.66 17.36 1.36
CA THR A 8 -11.49 17.97 0.05
C THR A 8 -12.78 18.00 -0.76
N GLY A 9 -13.78 17.19 -0.36
CA GLY A 9 -15.07 17.09 -1.03
C GLY A 9 -15.01 16.35 -2.37
N CYS A 10 -13.95 15.57 -2.64
CA CYS A 10 -13.84 14.79 -3.87
C CYS A 10 -14.80 13.61 -3.90
N SER A 11 -15.07 13.02 -2.74
CA SER A 11 -15.90 11.81 -2.62
C SER A 11 -17.10 12.00 -1.70
N ARG A 12 -18.21 11.35 -2.04
CA ARG A 12 -19.38 11.28 -1.18
C ARG A 12 -19.14 10.23 -0.10
N GLN A 13 -19.07 10.69 1.14
CA GLN A 13 -18.96 9.82 2.31
C GLN A 13 -20.34 9.50 2.85
N ARG A 14 -20.54 8.24 3.27
CA ARG A 14 -21.80 7.76 3.85
C ARG A 14 -21.77 7.72 5.39
N LEU A 15 -20.63 8.06 5.99
CA LEU A 15 -20.51 8.18 7.44
C LEU A 15 -21.37 9.36 7.91
N ASP A 16 -22.34 9.09 8.78
CA ASP A 16 -23.31 10.08 9.25
C ASP A 16 -23.39 10.12 10.79
N GLY A 17 -24.35 10.91 11.30
CA GLY A 17 -24.70 10.96 12.72
C GLY A 17 -23.50 11.17 13.67
N GLU A 18 -23.49 10.35 14.72
CA GLU A 18 -22.51 10.38 15.79
C GLU A 18 -21.11 9.99 15.28
N ASP A 19 -20.99 8.96 14.43
CA ASP A 19 -19.70 8.49 13.94
C ASP A 19 -18.96 9.56 13.14
N ARG A 20 -19.68 10.31 12.30
CA ARG A 20 -19.11 11.45 11.58
C ARG A 20 -18.67 12.55 12.54
N ALA A 21 -19.47 12.85 13.57
CA ALA A 21 -19.12 13.85 14.57
C ALA A 21 -17.87 13.46 15.37
N MET A 22 -17.75 12.18 15.71
CA MET A 22 -16.62 11.58 16.41
C MET A 22 -15.33 11.64 15.57
N ALA A 23 -15.40 11.22 14.30
CA ALA A 23 -14.28 11.32 13.36
C ALA A 23 -13.80 12.78 13.22
N ALA A 24 -14.73 13.72 13.04
CA ALA A 24 -14.40 15.14 12.93
C ALA A 24 -13.81 15.70 14.24
N ARG A 25 -14.29 15.24 15.40
CA ARG A 25 -13.75 15.63 16.71
C ARG A 25 -12.30 15.18 16.87
N MET A 26 -11.99 13.93 16.50
CA MET A 26 -10.63 13.39 16.57
C MET A 26 -9.68 14.18 15.67
N MET A 27 -10.05 14.43 14.41
CA MET A 27 -9.22 15.20 13.48
C MET A 27 -8.98 16.64 13.97
N ARG A 28 -9.98 17.29 14.58
CA ARG A 28 -9.81 18.63 15.20
C ARG A 28 -8.89 18.59 16.41
N ALA A 29 -8.98 17.55 17.25
CA ALA A 29 -8.13 17.39 18.42
C ALA A 29 -6.64 17.29 18.04
N TYR A 30 -6.31 16.48 17.03
CA TYR A 30 -4.93 16.38 16.54
C TYR A 30 -4.39 17.70 16.00
N ARG A 31 -5.21 18.47 15.28
CA ARG A 31 -4.83 19.83 14.86
C ARG A 31 -4.62 20.78 16.04
N ALA A 32 -5.46 20.69 17.06
CA ALA A 32 -5.32 21.51 18.28
C ALA A 32 -4.06 21.15 19.08
N LEU A 33 -3.58 19.89 18.99
CA LEU A 33 -2.29 19.46 19.52
C LEU A 33 -1.08 19.94 18.70
N GLY A 34 -1.31 20.64 17.57
CA GLY A 34 -0.25 21.17 16.70
C GLY A 34 0.20 20.22 15.60
N CYS A 35 -0.49 19.09 15.38
CA CYS A 35 -0.13 18.17 14.31
C CYS A 35 -0.38 18.77 12.92
N GLU A 36 0.53 18.49 11.98
CA GLU A 36 0.32 18.77 10.57
C GLU A 36 -0.71 17.80 9.96
N PRO A 37 -1.82 18.29 9.39
CA PRO A 37 -2.91 17.45 8.91
C PRO A 37 -2.62 16.91 7.50
N THR A 38 -1.72 15.94 7.38
CA THR A 38 -1.40 15.30 6.08
C THR A 38 -2.45 14.26 5.64
N TRP A 39 -3.15 13.66 6.62
CA TRP A 39 -4.24 12.68 6.44
C TRP A 39 -3.99 11.57 5.43
N THR A 40 -2.74 11.14 5.32
CA THR A 40 -2.34 10.09 4.39
C THR A 40 -1.75 8.91 5.13
N CYS A 41 -1.99 7.70 4.62
CA CYS A 41 -1.25 6.52 5.05
C CYS A 41 0.19 6.51 4.50
N ALA A 42 0.53 7.36 3.54
CA ALA A 42 1.86 7.50 2.94
C ALA A 42 2.51 8.86 3.30
N PRO A 43 2.87 9.13 4.57
CA PRO A 43 3.36 10.45 5.01
C PRO A 43 4.71 10.84 4.39
N TYR A 44 5.51 9.86 3.96
CA TYR A 44 6.76 10.08 3.22
C TYR A 44 6.55 10.74 1.85
N GLN A 45 5.36 10.61 1.25
CA GLN A 45 4.98 11.35 0.04
C GLN A 45 4.62 12.81 0.35
N ALA A 46 4.28 13.13 1.61
CA ALA A 46 4.03 14.49 2.07
C ALA A 46 5.29 15.20 2.60
N GLY A 47 6.48 14.61 2.41
CA GLY A 47 7.76 15.19 2.84
C GLY A 47 8.27 14.72 4.20
N HIS A 48 7.52 13.90 4.95
CA HIS A 48 8.01 13.33 6.21
C HIS A 48 8.98 12.17 5.95
N ARG A 49 10.25 12.51 5.70
CA ARG A 49 11.32 11.57 5.34
C ARG A 49 12.48 11.68 6.33
N PRO A 50 12.39 11.05 7.51
CA PRO A 50 13.49 11.03 8.48
C PRO A 50 14.77 10.45 7.88
N GLN A 51 15.93 10.91 8.36
CA GLN A 51 17.22 10.38 7.93
C GLN A 51 17.42 8.94 8.43
N ALA A 52 18.19 8.15 7.68
CA ALA A 52 18.55 6.79 8.10
C ALA A 52 19.17 6.79 9.50
N GLY A 53 18.77 5.81 10.32
CA GLY A 53 19.17 5.69 11.73
C GLY A 53 18.36 6.54 12.72
N THR A 54 17.48 7.45 12.25
CA THR A 54 16.65 8.28 13.14
C THR A 54 15.50 7.46 13.75
N ASP A 55 15.31 7.57 15.05
CA ASP A 55 14.14 7.00 15.73
C ASP A 55 12.90 7.91 15.59
N VAL A 56 11.79 7.32 15.15
CA VAL A 56 10.48 7.96 15.03
C VAL A 56 9.39 7.04 15.58
N ALA A 57 8.20 7.59 15.86
CA ALA A 57 7.05 6.80 16.32
C ALA A 57 5.90 6.91 15.31
N TRP A 58 5.75 5.89 14.46
CA TRP A 58 4.67 5.80 13.46
C TRP A 58 3.74 4.61 13.74
N GLY A 59 2.42 4.80 13.60
CA GLY A 59 1.43 3.75 13.87
C GLY A 59 0.84 3.05 12.64
N GLU A 60 0.96 3.64 11.44
CA GLU A 60 0.38 3.05 10.23
C GLU A 60 1.30 1.95 9.67
N SER A 61 0.78 0.73 9.49
CA SER A 61 1.52 -0.46 9.05
C SER A 61 2.40 -0.29 7.79
N ASN A 62 1.90 0.29 6.71
CA ASN A 62 2.72 0.56 5.51
C ASN A 62 3.77 1.64 5.78
N ALA A 63 3.42 2.68 6.55
CA ALA A 63 4.33 3.78 6.83
C ALA A 63 5.50 3.26 7.69
N VAL A 64 5.21 2.41 8.68
CA VAL A 64 6.19 1.72 9.52
C VAL A 64 7.18 0.93 8.65
N VAL A 65 6.67 0.08 7.76
CA VAL A 65 7.54 -0.70 6.87
C VAL A 65 8.37 0.18 5.94
N PHE A 66 7.76 1.21 5.35
CA PHE A 66 8.49 2.13 4.47
C PHE A 66 9.58 2.91 5.23
N CYS A 67 9.27 3.39 6.44
CA CYS A 67 10.21 4.05 7.33
C CYS A 67 11.41 3.16 7.66
N ASN A 68 11.14 1.90 8.03
CA ASN A 68 12.17 0.95 8.39
C ASN A 68 13.00 0.51 7.19
N SER A 69 12.35 0.00 6.13
CA SER A 69 13.03 -0.63 5.00
C SER A 69 13.58 0.37 4.00
N VAL A 70 12.79 1.38 3.61
CA VAL A 70 13.12 2.26 2.48
C VAL A 70 13.91 3.49 2.93
N LEU A 71 13.53 4.08 4.07
CA LEU A 71 14.26 5.24 4.62
C LEU A 71 15.42 4.85 5.53
N GLY A 72 15.44 3.62 6.06
CA GLY A 72 16.42 3.18 7.05
C GLY A 72 16.25 3.87 8.41
N ALA A 73 15.15 4.56 8.65
CA ALA A 73 14.79 5.10 9.96
C ALA A 73 14.21 3.98 10.83
N ARG A 74 13.95 4.26 12.11
CA ARG A 74 13.63 3.24 13.11
C ARG A 74 12.30 3.54 13.77
N THR A 75 11.36 2.62 13.65
CA THR A 75 10.06 2.69 14.33
C THR A 75 9.54 1.30 14.60
N ASN A 76 8.79 1.13 15.69
CA ASN A 76 7.92 -0.02 15.85
C ASN A 76 6.56 0.21 15.20
N ARG A 77 5.76 -0.86 15.13
CA ARG A 77 4.34 -0.78 14.82
C ARG A 77 3.58 -0.31 16.06
N TYR A 78 3.54 1.00 16.25
CA TYR A 78 2.82 1.60 17.37
C TYR A 78 1.31 1.45 17.19
N GLY A 79 0.62 1.06 18.26
CA GLY A 79 -0.84 1.12 18.29
C GLY A 79 -1.34 2.56 18.31
N ASP A 80 -2.60 2.75 17.93
CA ASP A 80 -3.26 4.04 18.04
C ASP A 80 -3.11 4.60 19.47
N PHE A 81 -2.94 5.91 19.56
CA PHE A 81 -2.67 6.69 20.78
C PHE A 81 -1.26 6.58 21.35
N LEU A 82 -0.54 5.48 21.14
CA LEU A 82 0.84 5.38 21.61
C LEU A 82 1.78 6.25 20.77
N ASP A 83 1.54 6.34 19.47
CA ASP A 83 2.28 7.22 18.56
C ASP A 83 2.17 8.70 18.93
N ILE A 84 0.97 9.20 19.24
CA ILE A 84 0.76 10.58 19.71
C ILE A 84 1.30 10.79 21.13
N ALA A 85 1.25 9.79 22.01
CA ALA A 85 1.88 9.87 23.32
C ALA A 85 3.41 10.01 23.19
N CYS A 86 4.03 9.29 22.24
CA CYS A 86 5.44 9.46 21.91
C CYS A 86 5.73 10.88 21.39
N ALA A 87 4.87 11.43 20.53
CA ALA A 87 5.01 12.78 20.02
C ALA A 87 4.90 13.85 21.12
N ILE A 88 3.96 13.71 22.06
CA ILE A 88 3.77 14.64 23.18
C ILE A 88 4.94 14.57 24.17
N SER A 89 5.39 13.36 24.49
CA SER A 89 6.48 13.16 25.47
C SER A 89 7.88 13.35 24.90
N GLY A 90 8.02 13.32 23.56
CA GLY A 90 9.32 13.27 22.89
C GLY A 90 10.09 11.98 23.16
N ARG A 91 9.40 10.90 23.55
CA ARG A 91 10.02 9.63 23.98
C ARG A 91 9.29 8.44 23.37
N ALA A 92 10.04 7.44 22.93
CA ALA A 92 9.52 6.16 22.49
C ALA A 92 10.09 5.04 23.37
N PRO A 93 9.35 3.93 23.60
CA PRO A 93 9.92 2.79 24.31
C PRO A 93 11.08 2.18 23.51
N ASP A 94 12.21 1.92 24.17
CA ASP A 94 13.40 1.30 23.58
C ASP A 94 13.24 -0.23 23.49
N TYR A 95 12.62 -0.70 22.42
CA TYR A 95 12.42 -2.13 22.13
C TYR A 95 12.23 -2.38 20.64
N GLY A 96 12.15 -3.65 20.26
CA GLY A 96 11.77 -4.06 18.90
C GLY A 96 12.74 -3.49 17.87
N LEU A 97 12.20 -2.92 16.80
CA LEU A 97 12.94 -2.42 15.64
C LEU A 97 13.70 -1.10 15.90
N HIS A 98 13.60 -0.51 17.09
CA HIS A 98 14.54 0.53 17.53
C HIS A 98 15.93 -0.03 17.81
N ARG A 99 16.02 -1.31 18.17
CA ARG A 99 17.27 -1.97 18.53
C ARG A 99 17.94 -2.63 17.31
N PRO A 100 19.20 -2.30 16.98
CA PRO A 100 19.89 -2.82 15.80
C PRO A 100 19.91 -4.35 15.70
N GLU A 101 20.04 -5.06 16.82
CA GLU A 101 20.07 -6.52 16.86
C GLU A 101 18.77 -7.17 16.37
N ASN A 102 17.61 -6.52 16.59
CA ASN A 102 16.30 -7.01 16.16
C ASN A 102 16.00 -6.71 14.70
N ARG A 103 16.87 -5.95 14.03
CA ARG A 103 16.71 -5.57 12.61
C ARG A 103 17.43 -6.53 11.67
N ARG A 104 18.19 -7.50 12.19
CA ARG A 104 18.94 -8.46 11.37
C ARG A 104 17.98 -9.43 10.68
N ALA A 105 18.21 -9.67 9.40
CA ALA A 105 17.50 -10.71 8.66
C ALA A 105 17.80 -12.09 9.26
N THR A 106 16.79 -12.95 9.30
CA THR A 106 16.90 -14.34 9.77
C THR A 106 16.68 -15.36 8.67
N PHE A 107 16.20 -14.93 7.49
CA PHE A 107 15.96 -15.77 6.33
C PHE A 107 16.19 -15.00 5.02
N VAL A 108 16.36 -15.75 3.92
CA VAL A 108 16.51 -15.22 2.56
C VAL A 108 15.26 -15.51 1.74
N PHE A 109 14.76 -14.49 1.05
CA PHE A 109 13.67 -14.58 0.08
C PHE A 109 14.24 -14.35 -1.33
N ASP A 110 14.51 -15.44 -2.05
CA ASP A 110 15.30 -15.42 -3.28
C ASP A 110 14.43 -15.36 -4.53
N LEU A 111 14.54 -14.26 -5.27
CA LEU A 111 13.85 -14.00 -6.54
C LEU A 111 14.68 -14.40 -7.77
N SER A 112 15.87 -15.00 -7.60
CA SER A 112 16.80 -15.31 -8.70
C SER A 112 16.22 -16.22 -9.79
N ALA A 113 15.20 -17.01 -9.47
CA ALA A 113 14.49 -17.86 -10.44
C ALA A 113 13.30 -17.17 -11.13
N MET A 114 12.97 -15.93 -10.76
CA MET A 114 11.93 -15.16 -11.43
C MET A 114 12.49 -14.42 -12.65
N PRO A 115 11.82 -14.46 -13.81
CA PRO A 115 12.23 -13.70 -14.99
C PRO A 115 12.33 -12.20 -14.71
N GLY A 116 13.37 -11.52 -15.19
CA GLY A 116 13.54 -10.08 -15.00
C GLY A 116 12.37 -9.24 -15.55
N ALA A 117 11.76 -9.67 -16.67
CA ALA A 117 10.56 -9.04 -17.22
C ALA A 117 9.37 -9.10 -16.26
N LEU A 118 9.25 -10.16 -15.44
CA LEU A 118 8.25 -10.23 -14.38
C LEU A 118 8.59 -9.28 -13.24
N GLN A 119 9.85 -9.22 -12.81
CA GLN A 119 10.28 -8.30 -11.75
C GLN A 119 10.09 -6.80 -12.11
N ALA A 120 10.09 -6.47 -13.40
CA ALA A 120 9.85 -5.11 -13.90
C ALA A 120 8.39 -4.65 -13.78
N GLU A 121 7.43 -5.57 -13.61
CA GLU A 121 6.01 -5.21 -13.54
C GLU A 121 5.62 -4.71 -12.15
N ALA A 122 5.05 -3.50 -12.07
CA ALA A 122 4.64 -2.89 -10.80
C ALA A 122 3.66 -3.78 -10.00
N SER A 123 2.80 -4.53 -10.70
CA SER A 123 1.79 -5.43 -10.11
C SER A 123 2.40 -6.66 -9.42
N VAL A 124 3.67 -6.99 -9.67
CA VAL A 124 4.36 -8.12 -9.05
C VAL A 124 4.71 -7.82 -7.59
N TRP A 125 5.04 -6.57 -7.26
CA TRP A 125 5.49 -6.19 -5.92
C TRP A 125 4.43 -6.33 -4.83
N PRO A 126 3.15 -5.94 -5.02
CA PRO A 126 2.09 -6.27 -4.06
C PRO A 126 1.91 -7.78 -3.87
N VAL A 127 2.06 -8.59 -4.92
CA VAL A 127 1.93 -10.07 -4.83
C VAL A 127 3.08 -10.65 -4.02
N LEU A 128 4.32 -10.25 -4.33
CA LEU A 128 5.52 -10.67 -3.60
C LEU A 128 5.45 -10.23 -2.14
N GLY A 129 4.99 -9.01 -1.88
CA GLY A 129 4.79 -8.50 -0.53
C GLY A 129 3.78 -9.35 0.24
N ALA A 130 2.62 -9.64 -0.36
CA ALA A 130 1.61 -10.48 0.28
C ALA A 130 2.12 -11.90 0.60
N LEU A 131 2.87 -12.51 -0.33
CA LEU A 131 3.49 -13.82 -0.12
C LEU A 131 4.57 -13.77 0.96
N TYR A 132 5.47 -12.79 0.89
CA TYR A 132 6.50 -12.55 1.89
C TYR A 132 5.88 -12.41 3.28
N GLY A 133 4.84 -11.57 3.43
CA GLY A 133 4.18 -11.39 4.72
C GLY A 133 3.62 -12.70 5.29
N ARG A 134 2.92 -13.51 4.48
CA ARG A 134 2.38 -14.80 4.92
C ARG A 134 3.46 -15.77 5.42
N LEU A 135 4.65 -15.73 4.81
CA LEU A 135 5.75 -16.62 5.16
C LEU A 135 6.59 -16.07 6.31
N ALA A 136 6.84 -14.76 6.33
CA ALA A 136 7.72 -14.10 7.28
C ALA A 136 7.07 -13.97 8.66
N GLY A 137 5.79 -13.58 8.70
CA GLY A 137 5.20 -13.04 9.94
C GLY A 137 5.98 -11.80 10.39
N GLU A 138 6.30 -11.74 11.68
CA GLU A 138 7.11 -10.66 12.27
C GLU A 138 8.62 -10.83 12.07
N ARG A 139 9.07 -11.94 11.45
CA ARG A 139 10.50 -12.16 11.17
C ARG A 139 11.00 -11.15 10.13
N VAL A 140 12.23 -10.68 10.31
CA VAL A 140 12.93 -9.87 9.31
C VAL A 140 13.64 -10.81 8.33
N GLY A 141 13.46 -10.59 7.04
CA GLY A 141 14.15 -11.33 5.98
C GLY A 141 14.78 -10.41 4.95
N VAL A 142 15.78 -10.93 4.24
CA VAL A 142 16.44 -10.21 3.13
C VAL A 142 16.01 -10.79 1.79
N ILE A 143 15.57 -9.91 0.90
CA ILE A 143 15.17 -10.22 -0.47
C ILE A 143 16.43 -10.16 -1.35
N THR A 144 16.66 -11.21 -2.13
CA THR A 144 17.82 -11.34 -3.05
C THR A 144 17.37 -11.66 -4.46
N GLY A 145 18.29 -11.59 -5.44
CA GLY A 145 17.99 -11.96 -6.83
C GLY A 145 17.13 -10.94 -7.57
N VAL A 146 17.09 -9.70 -7.09
CA VAL A 146 16.40 -8.58 -7.74
C VAL A 146 17.21 -8.12 -8.95
N SER A 147 16.58 -7.99 -10.12
CA SER A 147 17.27 -7.65 -11.38
C SER A 147 17.65 -6.18 -11.51
N SER A 148 16.90 -5.29 -10.86
CA SER A 148 17.12 -3.83 -10.88
C SER A 148 16.39 -3.17 -9.71
N HIS A 149 16.76 -1.93 -9.37
CA HIS A 149 16.07 -1.18 -8.33
C HIS A 149 14.59 -0.96 -8.72
N PRO A 150 13.61 -1.44 -7.93
CA PRO A 150 12.21 -1.47 -8.34
C PRO A 150 11.48 -0.11 -8.21
N GLY A 151 12.08 0.83 -7.48
CA GLY A 151 11.51 2.16 -7.24
C GLY A 151 10.67 2.22 -5.97
N GLU A 152 10.44 3.43 -5.44
CA GLU A 152 9.78 3.60 -4.14
C GLU A 152 8.31 3.15 -4.16
N ASP A 153 7.57 3.35 -5.24
CA ASP A 153 6.17 2.92 -5.32
C ASP A 153 6.04 1.40 -5.30
N ALA A 154 6.98 0.67 -5.91
CA ALA A 154 7.06 -0.78 -5.83
C ALA A 154 7.43 -1.26 -4.41
N LEU A 155 8.42 -0.61 -3.76
CA LEU A 155 8.80 -0.92 -2.37
C LEU A 155 7.66 -0.63 -1.39
N LYS A 156 6.94 0.47 -1.62
CA LYS A 156 5.71 0.84 -0.90
C LYS A 156 4.64 -0.23 -1.05
N ALA A 157 4.37 -0.66 -2.28
CA ALA A 157 3.36 -1.69 -2.56
C ALA A 157 3.73 -3.04 -1.94
N PHE A 158 5.00 -3.45 -2.04
CA PHE A 158 5.53 -4.64 -1.39
C PHE A 158 5.35 -4.56 0.13
N GLY A 159 5.84 -3.49 0.76
CA GLY A 159 5.82 -3.32 2.20
C GLY A 159 4.39 -3.27 2.76
N ALA A 160 3.49 -2.57 2.08
CA ALA A 160 2.09 -2.49 2.48
C ALA A 160 1.39 -3.86 2.43
N ALA A 161 1.62 -4.64 1.38
CA ALA A 161 1.04 -5.97 1.26
C ALA A 161 1.62 -6.93 2.30
N ALA A 162 2.94 -6.88 2.53
CA ALA A 162 3.62 -7.68 3.55
C ALA A 162 3.16 -7.37 4.97
N ALA A 163 2.99 -6.09 5.30
CA ALA A 163 2.47 -5.68 6.61
C ALA A 163 1.02 -6.13 6.83
N SER A 164 0.22 -6.15 5.76
CA SER A 164 -1.19 -6.54 5.82
C SER A 164 -1.35 -8.05 5.97
N SER A 165 -0.58 -8.84 5.22
CA SER A 165 -0.69 -10.31 5.25
C SER A 165 0.13 -10.98 6.36
N GLY A 166 1.12 -10.28 6.94
CA GLY A 166 2.12 -10.87 7.83
C GLY A 166 2.54 -10.05 9.04
N ALA A 167 1.96 -8.87 9.28
CA ALA A 167 2.43 -7.95 10.33
C ALA A 167 3.93 -7.56 10.22
N VAL A 168 4.54 -7.72 9.05
CA VAL A 168 5.93 -7.34 8.77
C VAL A 168 6.13 -5.87 9.14
N GLY A 169 7.16 -5.59 9.94
CA GLY A 169 7.57 -4.24 10.35
C GLY A 169 8.83 -3.72 9.65
N LEU A 170 9.66 -4.63 9.13
CA LEU A 170 10.90 -4.36 8.40
C LEU A 170 11.18 -5.52 7.45
N PHE A 171 11.67 -5.18 6.25
CA PHE A 171 12.29 -6.12 5.33
C PHE A 171 13.58 -5.50 4.79
N HIS A 172 14.53 -6.34 4.41
CA HIS A 172 15.72 -5.91 3.68
C HIS A 172 15.60 -6.32 2.22
N MET A 173 16.17 -5.53 1.32
CA MET A 173 16.38 -5.90 -0.08
C MET A 173 17.83 -5.60 -0.44
N ALA A 174 18.59 -6.66 -0.70
CA ALA A 174 20.04 -6.57 -0.92
C ALA A 174 20.35 -5.67 -2.12
N GLY A 175 21.24 -4.68 -1.92
CA GLY A 175 21.63 -3.69 -2.91
C GLY A 175 20.60 -2.58 -3.16
N VAL A 176 19.50 -2.54 -2.39
CA VAL A 176 18.40 -1.58 -2.57
C VAL A 176 18.10 -0.82 -1.28
N THR A 177 17.78 -1.52 -0.18
CA THR A 177 17.43 -0.84 1.08
C THR A 177 18.68 -0.37 1.82
N PRO A 178 18.65 0.79 2.51
CA PRO A 178 19.85 1.41 3.09
C PRO A 178 20.64 0.53 4.07
N GLU A 179 19.95 -0.32 4.84
CA GLU A 179 20.59 -1.22 5.82
C GLU A 179 21.10 -2.55 5.21
N ALA A 180 20.90 -2.75 3.91
CA ALA A 180 21.26 -3.98 3.21
C ALA A 180 22.00 -3.68 1.89
N PRO A 181 23.24 -3.13 1.94
CA PRO A 181 24.07 -3.01 0.74
C PRO A 181 24.29 -4.37 0.06
N ASP A 182 24.29 -5.45 0.86
CA ASP A 182 24.30 -6.84 0.43
C ASP A 182 23.54 -7.72 1.43
N ALA A 183 23.34 -8.99 1.08
CA ALA A 183 22.63 -9.95 1.93
C ALA A 183 23.43 -10.34 3.19
N GLU A 184 24.76 -10.35 3.12
CA GLU A 184 25.63 -10.71 4.25
C GLU A 184 25.52 -9.67 5.37
N THR A 185 25.52 -8.39 5.01
CA THR A 185 25.31 -7.26 5.92
C THR A 185 23.94 -7.33 6.58
N ALA A 186 22.88 -7.58 5.80
CA ALA A 186 21.52 -7.70 6.32
C ALA A 186 21.37 -8.87 7.31
N LEU A 187 22.07 -9.98 7.07
CA LEU A 187 22.12 -11.15 7.98
C LEU A 187 23.05 -10.94 9.18
N GLY A 188 23.82 -9.84 9.22
CA GLY A 188 24.82 -9.59 10.26
C GLY A 188 25.93 -10.65 10.30
N GLY A 189 26.30 -11.21 9.14
CA GLY A 189 27.29 -12.29 9.02
C GLY A 189 26.82 -13.67 9.46
N ALA A 190 25.55 -13.81 9.88
CA ALA A 190 24.97 -15.11 10.23
C ALA A 190 24.56 -15.90 8.98
N ARG A 191 24.51 -17.23 9.10
CA ARG A 191 23.86 -18.06 8.08
C ARG A 191 22.34 -17.87 8.17
N PRO A 192 21.62 -17.79 7.04
CA PRO A 192 20.17 -17.71 7.08
C PRO A 192 19.60 -19.00 7.68
N GLY A 193 18.61 -18.87 8.56
CA GLY A 193 17.90 -20.02 9.12
C GLY A 193 17.06 -20.75 8.06
N GLU A 194 16.67 -20.04 7.01
CA GLU A 194 15.84 -20.55 5.92
C GLU A 194 16.14 -19.78 4.62
N MET A 195 16.08 -20.47 3.48
CA MET A 195 16.15 -19.86 2.15
C MET A 195 14.91 -20.27 1.35
N ILE A 196 14.08 -19.29 1.02
CA ILE A 196 12.84 -19.47 0.28
C ILE A 196 13.09 -19.01 -1.14
N ARG A 197 13.26 -19.95 -2.07
CA ARG A 197 13.44 -19.65 -3.49
C ARG A 197 12.09 -19.59 -4.18
N LEU A 198 11.78 -18.47 -4.81
CA LEU A 198 10.53 -18.29 -5.55
C LEU A 198 10.68 -18.62 -7.03
N ASP A 199 9.81 -19.50 -7.50
CA ASP A 199 9.59 -19.75 -8.91
C ASP A 199 8.30 -19.09 -9.42
N ALA A 200 8.07 -19.15 -10.73
CA ALA A 200 6.88 -18.60 -11.35
C ALA A 200 5.57 -19.28 -10.89
N LYS A 201 5.62 -20.54 -10.41
CA LYS A 201 4.43 -21.26 -9.93
C LYS A 201 3.99 -20.69 -8.59
N ALA A 202 4.91 -20.58 -7.63
CA ALA A 202 4.65 -19.98 -6.33
C ALA A 202 4.13 -18.54 -6.46
N PHE A 203 4.69 -17.77 -7.40
CA PHE A 203 4.19 -16.44 -7.72
C PHE A 203 2.73 -16.46 -8.22
N ARG A 204 2.39 -17.32 -9.19
CA ARG A 204 1.01 -17.43 -9.72
C ARG A 204 0.01 -17.84 -8.64
N GLU A 205 0.38 -18.78 -7.78
CA GLU A 205 -0.45 -19.20 -6.65
C GLU A 205 -0.68 -18.04 -5.68
N ALA A 206 0.37 -17.30 -5.32
CA ALA A 206 0.27 -16.13 -4.48
C ALA A 206 -0.57 -15.01 -5.08
N ARG A 207 -0.46 -14.78 -6.39
CA ARG A 207 -1.26 -13.81 -7.15
C ARG A 207 -2.74 -14.20 -7.12
N ASN A 208 -3.05 -15.45 -7.41
CA ASN A 208 -4.43 -15.95 -7.43
C ASN A 208 -5.08 -15.86 -6.04
N ALA A 209 -4.29 -16.05 -4.97
CA ALA A 209 -4.76 -15.92 -3.59
C ALA A 209 -5.14 -14.49 -3.16
N LEU A 210 -4.85 -13.47 -3.98
CA LEU A 210 -5.33 -12.09 -3.73
C LEU A 210 -6.75 -11.84 -4.26
N SER A 211 -7.33 -12.78 -5.00
CA SER A 211 -8.71 -12.72 -5.43
C SER A 211 -9.58 -13.61 -4.54
N THR A 212 -10.72 -13.10 -4.08
CA THR A 212 -11.66 -13.84 -3.23
C THR A 212 -12.88 -14.35 -3.99
N VAL A 213 -13.07 -13.91 -5.23
CA VAL A 213 -14.14 -14.37 -6.11
C VAL A 213 -13.57 -14.83 -7.46
N THR A 214 -14.26 -15.77 -8.10
CA THR A 214 -13.93 -16.17 -9.47
C THR A 214 -14.35 -15.07 -10.44
N PRO A 215 -13.47 -14.63 -11.36
CA PRO A 215 -13.83 -13.65 -12.39
C PRO A 215 -14.89 -14.19 -13.37
N ASP A 216 -16.17 -13.87 -13.16
CA ASP A 216 -17.30 -14.27 -14.02
C ASP A 216 -17.80 -13.12 -14.91
N ARG A 217 -16.89 -12.16 -15.20
CA ARG A 217 -17.08 -10.91 -15.96
C ARG A 217 -17.79 -9.78 -15.21
N ARG A 218 -18.51 -10.02 -14.11
CA ARG A 218 -19.16 -8.93 -13.36
C ARG A 218 -18.13 -8.10 -12.60
N ILE A 219 -18.23 -6.79 -12.69
CA ILE A 219 -17.50 -5.83 -11.86
C ILE A 219 -18.44 -4.69 -11.49
N ASP A 220 -18.39 -4.25 -10.23
CA ASP A 220 -19.23 -3.16 -9.73
C ASP A 220 -18.40 -1.90 -9.45
N ALA A 221 -17.11 -2.05 -9.15
CA ALA A 221 -16.19 -0.95 -8.92
C ALA A 221 -14.73 -1.35 -9.13
N VAL A 222 -13.87 -0.35 -9.27
CA VAL A 222 -12.42 -0.47 -9.13
C VAL A 222 -11.98 0.39 -7.96
N ALA A 223 -11.06 -0.07 -7.10
CA ALA A 223 -10.41 0.79 -6.12
C ALA A 223 -8.90 0.56 -6.09
N ILE A 224 -8.17 1.67 -6.10
CA ILE A 224 -6.70 1.68 -6.08
C ILE A 224 -6.21 2.74 -5.08
N GLY A 225 -4.94 2.67 -4.70
CA GLY A 225 -4.37 3.62 -3.74
C GLY A 225 -4.45 3.19 -2.28
N SER A 226 -4.05 1.95 -2.00
CA SER A 226 -3.72 1.53 -0.63
C SER A 226 -2.36 0.83 -0.61
N PRO A 227 -1.27 1.53 -0.28
CA PRO A 227 -1.21 2.90 0.23
C PRO A 227 -1.64 3.97 -0.79
N HIS A 228 -1.98 5.16 -0.30
CA HIS A 228 -2.44 6.29 -1.11
C HIS A 228 -1.53 6.55 -2.32
N LEU A 229 -2.15 6.79 -3.48
CA LEU A 229 -1.43 6.99 -4.74
C LEU A 229 -0.42 8.14 -4.66
N SER A 230 0.77 7.93 -5.21
CA SER A 230 1.74 8.98 -5.52
C SER A 230 1.26 9.86 -6.68
N ALA A 231 1.93 11.00 -6.90
CA ALA A 231 1.68 11.82 -8.07
C ALA A 231 2.00 11.07 -9.37
N ASP A 232 3.03 10.23 -9.36
CA ASP A 232 3.44 9.42 -10.51
C ASP A 232 2.39 8.33 -10.82
N GLU A 233 1.87 7.64 -9.80
CA GLU A 233 0.78 6.67 -9.97
C GLU A 233 -0.51 7.32 -10.48
N LEU A 234 -0.83 8.55 -10.05
CA LEU A 234 -1.94 9.33 -10.61
C LEU A 234 -1.69 9.69 -12.09
N GLY A 235 -0.45 10.03 -12.45
CA GLY A 235 -0.06 10.27 -13.85
C GLY A 235 -0.16 9.02 -14.73
N MET A 236 0.23 7.86 -14.19
CA MET A 236 0.06 6.58 -14.88
C MET A 236 -1.42 6.23 -15.06
N LEU A 237 -2.24 6.46 -14.04
CA LEU A 237 -3.69 6.29 -14.13
C LEU A 237 -4.28 7.14 -15.26
N GLU A 238 -3.94 8.42 -15.33
CA GLU A 238 -4.40 9.33 -16.38
C GLU A 238 -3.98 8.85 -17.78
N THR A 239 -2.73 8.41 -17.91
CA THR A 239 -2.18 7.89 -19.17
C THR A 239 -2.90 6.64 -19.63
N LEU A 240 -3.18 5.70 -18.73
CA LEU A 240 -3.88 4.46 -19.04
C LEU A 240 -5.36 4.70 -19.37
N ILE A 241 -6.00 5.66 -18.70
CA ILE A 241 -7.38 6.04 -19.02
C ILE A 241 -7.45 6.62 -20.44
N ALA A 242 -6.45 7.41 -20.86
CA ALA A 242 -6.30 7.92 -22.22
C ALA A 242 -7.57 8.64 -22.74
N GLY A 243 -8.25 9.40 -21.87
CA GLY A 243 -9.48 10.13 -22.22
C GLY A 243 -10.75 9.25 -22.38
N ARG A 244 -10.67 7.95 -22.09
CA ARG A 244 -11.80 7.02 -22.19
C ARG A 244 -12.74 7.16 -21.00
N ARG A 245 -14.06 7.14 -21.24
CA ARG A 245 -15.06 7.10 -20.18
C ARG A 245 -15.11 5.73 -19.52
N LEU A 246 -15.26 5.72 -18.20
CA LEU A 246 -15.39 4.51 -17.39
C LEU A 246 -16.86 4.10 -17.32
N ALA A 247 -17.13 2.81 -17.55
CA ALA A 247 -18.46 2.21 -17.42
C ALA A 247 -18.82 1.89 -15.96
N VAL A 248 -17.82 1.64 -15.10
CA VAL A 248 -17.98 1.49 -13.64
C VAL A 248 -17.06 2.47 -12.90
N PRO A 249 -17.41 2.90 -11.67
CA PRO A 249 -16.61 3.86 -10.93
C PRO A 249 -15.22 3.31 -10.56
N LEU A 250 -14.19 4.15 -10.73
CA LEU A 250 -12.84 3.89 -10.25
C LEU A 250 -12.51 4.83 -9.09
N TYR A 251 -12.38 4.28 -7.89
CA TYR A 251 -12.03 5.00 -6.68
C TYR A 251 -10.50 5.11 -6.55
N ALA A 252 -9.98 6.32 -6.79
CA ALA A 252 -8.56 6.62 -6.70
C ALA A 252 -8.24 7.24 -5.33
N CYS A 253 -7.77 6.43 -4.38
CA CYS A 253 -7.45 6.87 -3.03
C CYS A 253 -6.07 7.53 -2.98
N THR A 254 -5.98 8.78 -2.54
CA THR A 254 -4.73 9.55 -2.53
C THR A 254 -4.65 10.53 -1.36
N GLY A 255 -3.49 11.17 -1.17
CA GLY A 255 -3.31 12.25 -0.21
C GLY A 255 -3.51 13.62 -0.85
N ARG A 256 -3.94 14.62 -0.06
CA ARG A 256 -4.04 16.03 -0.49
C ARG A 256 -2.79 16.60 -1.18
N HIS A 257 -1.60 16.14 -0.82
CA HIS A 257 -0.34 16.60 -1.40
C HIS A 257 -0.18 16.09 -2.85
N SER A 258 -0.41 14.80 -3.11
CA SER A 258 -0.45 14.24 -4.47
C SER A 258 -1.55 14.89 -5.30
N LEU A 259 -2.72 15.14 -4.69
CA LEU A 259 -3.83 15.80 -5.37
C LEU A 259 -3.50 17.25 -5.76
N ALA A 260 -2.78 17.98 -4.91
CA ALA A 260 -2.31 19.33 -5.24
C ALA A 260 -1.34 19.31 -6.43
N MET A 261 -0.45 18.31 -6.51
CA MET A 261 0.47 18.14 -7.64
C MET A 261 -0.23 17.77 -8.95
N LEU A 262 -1.33 16.99 -8.88
CA LEU A 262 -2.16 16.69 -10.05
C LEU A 262 -2.77 17.97 -10.65
N GLY A 263 -3.20 18.90 -9.79
CA GLY A 263 -3.82 20.16 -10.19
C GLY A 263 -5.32 20.02 -10.51
N GLY A 264 -6.04 21.14 -10.39
CA GLY A 264 -7.50 21.17 -10.47
C GLY A 264 -8.08 20.81 -11.84
N GLU A 265 -7.42 21.17 -12.93
CA GLU A 265 -7.90 20.89 -14.30
C GLU A 265 -7.80 19.40 -14.65
N ARG A 266 -6.62 18.79 -14.44
CA ARG A 266 -6.40 17.36 -14.65
C ARG A 266 -7.30 16.51 -13.74
N ARG A 267 -7.43 16.90 -12.47
CA ARG A 267 -8.38 16.27 -11.55
C ARG A 267 -9.80 16.29 -12.12
N LYS A 268 -10.33 17.45 -12.51
CA LYS A 268 -11.69 17.58 -13.07
C LYS A 268 -11.85 16.76 -14.36
N ALA A 269 -10.82 16.69 -15.19
CA ALA A 269 -10.84 15.85 -16.39
C ALA A 269 -10.99 14.36 -16.06
N LEU A 270 -10.25 13.86 -15.06
CA LEU A 270 -10.40 12.47 -14.59
C LEU A 270 -11.78 12.22 -13.97
N GLU A 271 -12.27 13.15 -13.13
CA GLU A 271 -13.61 13.06 -12.54
C GLU A 271 -14.70 13.01 -13.62
N ALA A 272 -14.55 13.82 -14.68
CA ALA A 272 -15.47 13.81 -15.80
C ALA A 272 -15.48 12.49 -16.58
N LEU A 273 -14.43 11.66 -16.49
CA LEU A 273 -14.34 10.35 -17.12
C LEU A 273 -14.92 9.23 -16.25
N GLY A 274 -15.24 9.48 -14.97
CA GLY A 274 -15.78 8.49 -14.03
C GLY A 274 -14.83 8.06 -12.92
N VAL A 275 -13.67 8.73 -12.79
CA VAL A 275 -12.79 8.55 -11.61
C VAL A 275 -13.39 9.26 -10.42
N ILE A 276 -13.51 8.56 -9.29
CA ILE A 276 -13.87 9.14 -8.00
C ILE A 276 -12.58 9.30 -7.20
N VAL A 277 -12.07 10.52 -7.12
CA VAL A 277 -10.94 10.81 -6.24
C VAL A 277 -11.39 10.70 -4.79
N VAL A 278 -10.65 9.94 -3.99
CA VAL A 278 -10.87 9.84 -2.54
C VAL A 278 -9.62 10.38 -1.87
N ALA A 279 -9.71 11.59 -1.32
CA ALA A 279 -8.57 12.19 -0.64
C ALA A 279 -8.70 12.08 0.87
N ASP A 280 -7.55 12.03 1.56
CA ASP A 280 -7.44 12.07 3.02
C ASP A 280 -8.03 10.86 3.78
N THR A 281 -8.55 9.87 3.05
CA THR A 281 -9.03 8.59 3.55
C THR A 281 -9.04 7.55 2.40
N CYS A 282 -9.54 6.34 2.65
CA CYS A 282 -9.72 5.32 1.63
C CYS A 282 -11.01 4.51 1.83
N VAL A 283 -11.37 3.74 0.80
CA VAL A 283 -12.62 2.97 0.74
C VAL A 283 -12.76 1.86 1.79
N VAL A 284 -11.67 1.44 2.45
CA VAL A 284 -11.70 0.41 3.52
C VAL A 284 -11.73 0.99 4.93
N VAL A 285 -11.55 2.31 5.07
CA VAL A 285 -11.59 3.02 6.37
C VAL A 285 -12.88 3.81 6.51
N THR A 286 -13.35 4.43 5.43
CA THR A 286 -14.58 5.23 5.43
C THR A 286 -15.62 4.58 4.51
N PRO A 287 -16.90 4.50 4.91
CA PRO A 287 -17.96 3.99 4.05
C PRO A 287 -18.19 4.95 2.87
N ILE A 288 -17.54 4.66 1.75
CA ILE A 288 -17.61 5.41 0.49
C ILE A 288 -18.31 4.56 -0.58
N LEU A 289 -17.92 3.28 -0.66
CA LEU A 289 -18.52 2.34 -1.60
C LEU A 289 -20.02 2.18 -1.35
N PRO A 290 -20.84 2.03 -2.41
CA PRO A 290 -22.23 1.66 -2.27
C PRO A 290 -22.41 0.31 -1.59
N GLU A 291 -23.45 0.19 -0.75
CA GLU A 291 -23.86 -1.12 -0.23
C GLU A 291 -24.50 -1.92 -1.37
N THR A 292 -23.87 -3.04 -1.74
CA THR A 292 -24.30 -3.84 -2.90
C THR A 292 -24.59 -5.30 -2.53
N GLY A 293 -24.39 -5.71 -1.27
CA GLY A 293 -24.67 -7.06 -0.76
C GLY A 293 -23.78 -8.18 -1.31
N ASN A 294 -23.29 -8.06 -2.55
CA ASN A 294 -22.44 -9.02 -3.25
C ASN A 294 -21.57 -8.34 -4.34
N GLY A 295 -21.16 -7.09 -4.13
CA GLY A 295 -20.38 -6.34 -5.11
C GLY A 295 -19.00 -6.93 -5.35
N VAL A 296 -18.49 -6.76 -6.56
CA VAL A 296 -17.14 -7.18 -6.97
C VAL A 296 -16.29 -5.95 -7.25
N LEU A 297 -15.16 -5.87 -6.55
CA LEU A 297 -14.18 -4.80 -6.63
C LEU A 297 -12.89 -5.31 -7.26
N MET A 298 -12.39 -4.63 -8.29
CA MET A 298 -11.05 -4.90 -8.80
C MET A 298 -10.01 -3.96 -8.19
N THR A 299 -8.83 -4.46 -7.86
CA THR A 299 -7.75 -3.67 -7.27
C THR A 299 -6.36 -4.13 -7.68
N ASN A 300 -5.41 -3.19 -7.74
CA ASN A 300 -3.97 -3.45 -7.88
C ASN A 300 -3.21 -3.43 -6.54
N SER A 301 -3.92 -3.26 -5.43
CA SER A 301 -3.34 -3.18 -4.10
C SER A 301 -3.48 -4.50 -3.34
N GLY A 302 -2.36 -5.07 -2.89
CA GLY A 302 -2.38 -6.22 -1.98
C GLY A 302 -3.04 -5.92 -0.64
N LYS A 303 -2.98 -4.66 -0.17
CA LYS A 303 -3.63 -4.21 1.07
C LYS A 303 -5.15 -4.11 0.92
N PHE A 304 -5.65 -3.57 -0.20
CA PHE A 304 -7.08 -3.62 -0.49
C PHE A 304 -7.57 -5.05 -0.72
N ALA A 305 -6.80 -5.89 -1.43
CA ALA A 305 -7.14 -7.29 -1.58
C ALA A 305 -7.30 -8.03 -0.24
N HIS A 306 -6.51 -7.66 0.75
CA HIS A 306 -6.62 -8.20 2.10
C HIS A 306 -7.82 -7.65 2.89
N TYR A 307 -8.01 -6.32 2.94
CA TYR A 307 -8.99 -5.69 3.85
C TYR A 307 -10.38 -5.45 3.24
N ALA A 308 -10.49 -5.28 1.92
CA ALA A 308 -11.77 -4.90 1.31
C ALA A 308 -12.90 -5.91 1.59
N PRO A 309 -12.70 -7.25 1.54
CA PRO A 309 -13.78 -8.19 1.84
C PRO A 309 -14.34 -8.02 3.25
N GLY A 310 -13.47 -7.92 4.26
CA GLY A 310 -13.88 -7.77 5.66
C GLY A 310 -14.45 -6.39 5.99
N ASN A 311 -13.91 -5.33 5.41
CA ASN A 311 -14.27 -3.95 5.76
C ASN A 311 -15.42 -3.37 4.92
N THR A 312 -15.65 -3.91 3.72
CA THR A 312 -16.62 -3.33 2.76
C THR A 312 -17.67 -4.34 2.29
N GLY A 313 -17.44 -5.64 2.50
CA GLY A 313 -18.30 -6.71 1.99
C GLY A 313 -18.14 -7.00 0.49
N TYR A 314 -17.26 -6.29 -0.22
CA TYR A 314 -16.99 -6.55 -1.64
C TYR A 314 -16.09 -7.77 -1.82
N GLY A 315 -16.45 -8.66 -2.73
CA GLY A 315 -15.52 -9.64 -3.30
C GLY A 315 -14.42 -8.93 -4.07
N VAL A 316 -13.20 -9.48 -4.06
CA VAL A 316 -12.05 -8.86 -4.70
C VAL A 316 -11.54 -9.68 -5.87
N VAL A 317 -11.18 -8.99 -6.94
CA VAL A 317 -10.33 -9.50 -8.01
C VAL A 317 -9.05 -8.67 -8.06
N PHE A 318 -7.89 -9.30 -7.92
CA PHE A 318 -6.60 -8.62 -8.05
C PHE A 318 -6.19 -8.50 -9.53
N GLY A 319 -5.64 -7.34 -9.90
CA GLY A 319 -5.19 -7.02 -11.26
C GLY A 319 -4.01 -6.05 -11.29
N SER A 320 -3.43 -5.81 -12.45
CA SER A 320 -2.51 -4.69 -12.66
C SER A 320 -3.30 -3.38 -12.71
N LEU A 321 -2.61 -2.25 -12.67
CA LEU A 321 -3.25 -0.95 -12.89
C LEU A 321 -3.93 -0.89 -14.26
N ALA A 322 -3.30 -1.47 -15.29
CA ALA A 322 -3.85 -1.51 -16.64
C ALA A 322 -5.12 -2.37 -16.72
N ASP A 323 -5.16 -3.53 -16.04
CA ASP A 323 -6.36 -4.37 -15.97
C ASP A 323 -7.49 -3.66 -15.20
N CYS A 324 -7.14 -2.95 -14.13
CA CYS A 324 -8.09 -2.15 -13.36
C CYS A 324 -8.73 -1.07 -14.25
N VAL A 325 -7.92 -0.33 -15.01
CA VAL A 325 -8.42 0.70 -15.94
C VAL A 325 -9.25 0.08 -17.06
N GLU A 326 -8.78 -1.00 -17.69
CA GLU A 326 -9.52 -1.65 -18.78
C GLU A 326 -10.85 -2.23 -18.29
N SER A 327 -10.87 -2.81 -17.10
CA SER A 327 -12.10 -3.32 -16.49
C SER A 327 -13.06 -2.19 -16.14
N ALA A 328 -12.54 -1.03 -15.71
CA ALA A 328 -13.35 0.16 -15.48
C ALA A 328 -13.97 0.70 -16.78
N VAL A 329 -13.20 0.75 -17.87
CA VAL A 329 -13.65 1.20 -19.20
C VAL A 329 -14.70 0.26 -19.79
N THR A 330 -14.46 -1.05 -19.74
CA THR A 330 -15.34 -2.05 -20.35
C THR A 330 -16.56 -2.40 -19.49
N GLY A 331 -16.51 -2.09 -18.19
CA GLY A 331 -17.54 -2.47 -17.23
C GLY A 331 -17.61 -3.98 -16.99
N ARG A 332 -16.53 -4.72 -17.32
CA ARG A 332 -16.40 -6.16 -17.12
C ARG A 332 -14.97 -6.49 -16.71
N ILE A 333 -14.78 -7.53 -15.92
CA ILE A 333 -13.43 -7.98 -15.55
C ILE A 333 -12.66 -8.35 -16.83
N THR A 334 -11.59 -7.61 -17.10
CA THR A 334 -10.74 -7.73 -18.28
C THR A 334 -9.28 -7.78 -17.83
N PHE A 335 -8.61 -8.88 -18.19
CA PHE A 335 -7.16 -9.02 -18.02
C PHE A 335 -6.50 -8.79 -19.38
N LEU A 336 -5.60 -7.82 -19.44
CA LEU A 336 -4.83 -7.54 -20.64
C LEU A 336 -3.79 -8.66 -20.88
N PRO A 337 -3.52 -9.02 -22.14
CA PRO A 337 -2.51 -10.02 -22.44
C PRO A 337 -1.13 -9.53 -22.04
N GLY A 338 -0.34 -10.41 -21.42
CA GLY A 338 1.04 -10.12 -21.02
C GLY A 338 1.34 -10.49 -19.57
N VAL A 339 2.50 -10.07 -19.10
CA VAL A 339 2.99 -10.28 -17.74
C VAL A 339 2.18 -9.36 -16.79
N PRO A 340 1.75 -9.83 -15.60
CA PRO A 340 2.09 -11.09 -14.95
C PRO A 340 1.09 -12.23 -15.23
N TRP A 341 0.23 -12.13 -16.25
CA TRP A 341 -0.87 -13.06 -16.52
C TRP A 341 -0.47 -14.28 -17.34
N SER A 342 0.53 -14.13 -18.22
CA SER A 342 1.14 -15.16 -19.05
C SER A 342 2.29 -15.90 -18.35
#